data_AF-U1MY13-F1
#
_entry.id   AF-U1MY13-F1
#
_cell.length_a   1.000
_cell.length_b   1.000
_cell.length_c   1.000
_cell.angle_alpha   90.00
_cell.angle_beta   90.00
_cell.angle_gamma   90.00
#
_symmetry.space_group_name_H-M   'P 1'
#
loop_
_entity.id
_entity.type
_entity.pdbx_description
1 polymer ?
#
loop_
_entity_poly.entity_id
_entity_poly.type
_entity_poly.pdbx_seq_one_letter_code
_entity_poly.pdbx_strand_id
1 'polypeptide(L)'
;MDRSVADGIKSRRELLAAGAGATAGLFAGCVELPGLSVELRQFDGSDPLVTYNRIGKGSTKLSYWTSRFYTPAKSGNTQPELSPLTGPFLRTLREQSAQPAATPTLRTQHEEWAREHPGYRIDISYPESADWKARLSTQPPDGSTINNPWITDLDDQLQPLDEYVSGVDDFFPFVRERTVQDGSMLAAWKYTDCRCLYYRQDLIDSYADGDPPRTWDELAAVGREIADKEGIDGFQFRPATSTTIPFFWGQGGQLIDATGEVVLSRPDNRQAMQRTLSFLRRLIETGASPE
;
A
#
# COMPACT_ATOMS: atom_id res chain seq x y z
N MET A 1 -73.86 11.05 6.57
CA MET A 1 -73.39 9.67 6.78
C MET A 1 -71.87 9.74 6.71
N ASP A 2 -71.22 10.33 7.70
CA ASP A 2 -70.97 9.85 9.06
C ASP A 2 -69.83 8.80 9.13
N ARG A 3 -68.91 9.06 10.08
CA ARG A 3 -67.66 8.39 10.51
C ARG A 3 -66.36 8.86 9.84
N SER A 4 -65.58 9.79 10.44
CA SER A 4 -64.79 9.70 11.71
C SER A 4 -63.65 8.68 11.55
N VAL A 5 -62.36 9.00 11.70
CA VAL A 5 -61.59 9.50 12.87
C VAL A 5 -60.24 10.04 12.35
N ALA A 6 -59.89 11.32 12.58
CA ALA A 6 -58.87 11.84 13.52
C ALA A 6 -57.45 11.23 13.38
N ASP A 7 -56.47 11.96 12.84
CA ASP A 7 -55.58 12.93 13.51
C ASP A 7 -54.50 12.31 14.41
N GLY A 8 -53.25 12.76 14.23
CA GLY A 8 -52.24 12.66 15.28
C GLY A 8 -50.81 12.39 14.84
N ILE A 9 -50.20 13.34 14.13
CA ILE A 9 -48.75 13.54 14.16
C ILE A 9 -48.32 13.68 15.64
N LYS A 10 -47.42 12.82 16.12
CA LYS A 10 -46.66 13.10 17.35
C LYS A 10 -45.17 12.92 17.11
N SER A 11 -44.49 14.04 17.30
CA SER A 11 -43.05 14.20 17.25
C SER A 11 -42.36 13.38 18.34
N ARG A 12 -41.12 12.98 18.03
CA ARG A 12 -40.23 12.10 18.79
C ARG A 12 -39.75 12.64 20.17
N ARG A 13 -40.46 13.57 20.82
CA ARG A 13 -39.91 14.34 21.96
C ARG A 13 -40.61 14.23 23.33
N GLU A 14 -41.64 13.41 23.52
CA GLU A 14 -42.37 13.41 24.82
C GLU A 14 -42.82 12.02 25.32
N LEU A 15 -41.92 11.04 25.41
CA LEU A 15 -42.15 9.91 26.31
C LEU A 15 -40.92 9.62 27.15
N LEU A 16 -41.12 9.80 28.46
CA LEU A 16 -40.31 9.32 29.59
C LEU A 16 -39.22 10.27 30.11
N ALA A 17 -39.67 11.43 30.59
CA ALA A 17 -39.20 11.97 31.86
C ALA A 17 -40.23 11.62 32.94
N ALA A 18 -39.96 10.60 33.77
CA ALA A 18 -40.40 10.46 35.17
C ALA A 18 -40.04 9.06 35.69
N GLY A 19 -38.96 8.99 36.47
CA GLY A 19 -38.54 7.76 37.15
C GLY A 19 -37.08 7.85 37.60
N ALA A 20 -36.76 8.82 38.45
CA ALA A 20 -35.43 8.97 39.04
C ALA A 20 -35.16 7.88 40.10
N GLY A 21 -33.96 7.30 40.07
CA GLY A 21 -33.43 6.43 41.12
C GLY A 21 -32.12 5.76 40.67
N ALA A 22 -30.99 6.24 41.18
CA ALA A 22 -29.63 5.94 40.72
C ALA A 22 -29.20 4.47 40.82
N THR A 23 -28.42 4.00 39.84
CA THR A 23 -27.16 3.25 40.02
C THR A 23 -26.40 3.15 38.69
N ALA A 24 -25.08 3.31 38.77
CA ALA A 24 -24.13 3.23 37.67
C ALA A 24 -24.05 1.82 37.04
N GLY A 25 -23.84 1.73 35.73
CA GLY A 25 -23.55 0.47 35.04
C GLY A 25 -23.46 0.62 33.53
N LEU A 26 -22.35 0.18 32.94
CA LEU A 26 -22.06 0.16 31.50
C LEU A 26 -23.11 -0.62 30.70
N PHE A 27 -23.46 -0.13 29.51
CA PHE A 27 -24.07 -0.95 28.46
C PHE A 27 -23.13 -1.04 27.26
N ALA A 28 -22.33 -2.10 27.23
CA ALA A 28 -21.79 -2.67 26.00
C ALA A 28 -22.86 -3.63 25.45
N GLY A 29 -23.17 -3.54 24.16
CA GLY A 29 -24.14 -4.43 23.51
C GLY A 29 -23.60 -5.86 23.42
N CYS A 30 -24.14 -6.75 24.25
CA CYS A 30 -23.93 -8.20 24.14
C CYS A 30 -24.87 -8.78 23.07
N VAL A 31 -24.32 -9.59 22.16
CA VAL A 31 -25.09 -10.62 21.47
C VAL A 31 -24.94 -11.89 22.32
N GLU A 32 -25.98 -12.25 23.06
CA GLU A 32 -25.99 -13.46 23.89
C GLU A 32 -26.28 -14.71 23.04
N LEU A 33 -25.30 -15.60 22.92
CA LEU A 33 -25.54 -17.03 22.72
C LEU A 33 -25.43 -17.71 24.10
N PRO A 34 -26.36 -18.60 24.49
CA PRO A 34 -26.33 -19.21 25.81
C PRO A 34 -25.05 -20.05 25.97
N GLY A 35 -24.18 -19.64 26.91
CA GLY A 35 -22.98 -20.40 27.29
C GLY A 35 -21.65 -19.95 26.68
N LEU A 36 -21.62 -18.89 25.87
CA LEU A 36 -20.35 -18.35 25.32
C LEU A 36 -20.33 -16.81 25.36
N SER A 37 -19.98 -16.23 26.52
CA SER A 37 -19.57 -14.82 26.59
C SER A 37 -18.14 -14.71 26.08
N VAL A 38 -17.97 -14.34 24.80
CA VAL A 38 -16.65 -13.94 24.28
C VAL A 38 -16.37 -12.54 24.80
N GLU A 39 -15.78 -12.43 25.99
CA GLU A 39 -15.12 -11.19 26.38
C GLU A 39 -14.02 -10.92 25.35
N LEU A 40 -14.15 -9.81 24.61
CA LEU A 40 -13.08 -9.28 23.78
C LEU A 40 -11.89 -9.02 24.70
N ARG A 41 -10.91 -9.93 24.70
CA ARG A 41 -9.70 -9.90 25.53
C ARG A 41 -9.16 -8.47 25.65
N GLN A 42 -9.11 -7.94 26.86
CA GLN A 42 -8.36 -6.72 27.16
C GLN A 42 -6.87 -7.06 27.06
N PHE A 43 -6.11 -6.30 26.27
CA PHE A 43 -4.67 -6.51 26.17
C PHE A 43 -3.98 -5.99 27.42
N ASP A 44 -3.04 -6.75 27.97
CA ASP A 44 -2.34 -6.39 29.20
C ASP A 44 -0.86 -6.03 28.93
N GLY A 45 -0.08 -5.83 29.99
CA GLY A 45 1.34 -5.48 29.90
C GLY A 45 2.21 -6.54 29.22
N SER A 46 1.78 -7.80 29.20
CA SER A 46 2.50 -8.92 28.57
C SER A 46 2.30 -8.98 27.05
N ASP A 47 1.22 -8.38 26.54
CA ASP A 47 0.95 -8.32 25.10
C ASP A 47 1.91 -7.36 24.38
N PRO A 48 2.49 -7.77 23.23
CA PRO A 48 3.37 -6.92 22.43
C PRO A 48 2.61 -5.70 21.89
N LEU A 49 3.28 -4.55 21.81
CA LEU A 49 2.67 -3.33 21.25
C LEU A 49 2.43 -3.45 19.74
N VAL A 50 3.28 -4.18 19.02
CA VAL A 50 3.18 -4.34 17.57
C VAL A 50 3.22 -5.81 17.19
N THR A 51 2.17 -6.26 16.52
CA THR A 51 2.01 -7.59 15.95
C THR A 51 1.92 -7.51 14.42
N TYR A 52 1.72 -8.65 13.76
CA TYR A 52 1.50 -8.68 12.30
C TYR A 52 0.25 -7.88 11.87
N ASN A 53 -0.81 -7.88 12.68
CA ASN A 53 -2.11 -7.31 12.34
C ASN A 53 -2.57 -6.21 13.32
N ARG A 54 -1.70 -5.70 14.18
CA ARG A 54 -2.08 -4.72 15.21
C ARG A 54 -0.92 -3.80 15.58
N ILE A 55 -1.22 -2.53 15.79
CA ILE A 55 -0.37 -1.53 16.45
C ILE A 55 -1.15 -0.97 17.65
N GLY A 56 -0.54 -0.97 18.83
CA GLY A 56 -1.17 -0.48 20.06
C GLY A 56 -2.11 -1.48 20.73
N LYS A 57 -2.69 -1.05 21.84
CA LYS A 57 -3.50 -1.88 22.76
C LYS A 57 -4.76 -1.16 23.27
N GLY A 58 -4.99 0.08 22.84
CA GLY A 58 -6.08 0.90 23.31
C GLY A 58 -7.47 0.38 22.95
N SER A 59 -8.48 0.94 23.61
CA SER A 59 -9.89 0.58 23.40
C SER A 59 -10.47 1.22 22.14
N THR A 60 -9.95 2.38 21.72
CA THR A 60 -10.36 3.05 20.49
C THR A 60 -9.71 2.36 19.29
N LYS A 61 -10.54 1.74 18.43
CA LYS A 61 -10.07 0.99 17.26
C LYS A 61 -10.06 1.88 16.03
N LEU A 62 -9.00 1.74 15.24
CA LEU A 62 -8.84 2.27 13.89
C LEU A 62 -8.52 1.10 12.96
N SER A 63 -9.04 1.14 11.75
CA SER A 63 -8.78 0.17 10.69
C SER A 63 -7.75 0.73 9.71
N TYR A 64 -6.76 -0.08 9.35
CA TYR A 64 -5.73 0.33 8.39
C TYR A 64 -5.47 -0.74 7.34
N TRP A 65 -5.57 -0.38 6.06
CA TRP A 65 -5.29 -1.31 4.96
C TRP A 65 -3.93 -1.02 4.33
N THR A 66 -3.07 -2.03 4.27
CA THR A 66 -1.72 -1.90 3.71
C THR A 66 -1.26 -3.17 3.00
N SER A 67 -0.19 -3.04 2.21
CA SER A 67 0.48 -4.17 1.58
C SER A 67 1.43 -4.84 2.59
N ARG A 68 1.66 -6.14 2.39
CA ARG A 68 2.70 -6.90 3.12
C ARG A 68 4.10 -6.31 2.95
N PHE A 69 4.29 -5.45 1.96
CA PHE A 69 5.51 -4.67 1.76
C PHE A 69 5.82 -3.73 2.94
N TYR A 70 4.80 -3.18 3.59
CA TYR A 70 4.96 -2.22 4.69
C TYR A 70 4.72 -2.85 6.08
N THR A 71 4.86 -4.17 6.20
CA THR A 71 4.56 -4.88 7.45
C THR A 71 5.66 -4.64 8.50
N PRO A 72 5.30 -4.25 9.74
CA PRO A 72 6.25 -4.06 10.84
C PRO A 72 6.67 -5.37 11.54
N ALA A 73 6.34 -6.54 10.98
CA ALA A 73 6.62 -7.84 11.58
C ALA A 73 7.40 -8.77 10.65
N LYS A 74 8.36 -9.51 11.23
CA LYS A 74 8.96 -10.69 10.60
C LYS A 74 7.95 -11.84 10.66
N SER A 75 8.08 -12.87 9.82
CA SER A 75 7.35 -14.12 10.06
C SER A 75 7.63 -14.63 11.45
N GLY A 76 6.63 -15.30 12.00
CA GLY A 76 6.72 -15.92 13.30
C GLY A 76 6.15 -15.06 14.40
N ASN A 77 5.12 -14.26 14.10
CA ASN A 77 4.31 -13.70 15.16
C ASN A 77 3.61 -14.87 15.87
N THR A 78 4.14 -15.25 17.03
CA THR A 78 3.57 -16.25 17.94
C THR A 78 2.36 -15.62 18.63
N GLN A 79 1.29 -15.36 17.87
CA GLN A 79 0.01 -15.06 18.50
C GLN A 79 -0.47 -16.34 19.18
N PRO A 80 -0.79 -16.30 20.49
CA PRO A 80 -1.65 -17.31 21.07
C PRO A 80 -3.04 -17.07 20.50
N GLU A 81 -3.49 -17.97 19.64
CA GLU A 81 -4.91 -18.09 19.35
C GLU A 81 -5.51 -19.05 20.38
N LEU A 82 -6.58 -18.62 21.04
CA LEU A 82 -7.33 -19.48 21.94
C LEU A 82 -8.27 -20.34 21.11
N SER A 83 -8.01 -21.64 21.09
CA SER A 83 -9.01 -22.61 20.65
C SER A 83 -10.06 -22.75 21.75
N PRO A 84 -11.36 -22.62 21.44
CA PRO A 84 -12.43 -22.91 22.41
C PRO A 84 -12.39 -24.35 22.94
N LEU A 85 -11.70 -25.27 22.23
CA LEU A 85 -11.62 -26.70 22.55
C LEU A 85 -10.29 -27.11 23.21
N THR A 86 -9.20 -26.37 23.00
CA THR A 86 -7.85 -26.85 23.37
C THR A 86 -6.99 -25.85 24.16
N GLY A 87 -7.52 -24.67 24.52
CA GLY A 87 -6.75 -23.64 25.24
C GLY A 87 -5.76 -22.87 24.34
N PRO A 88 -4.76 -22.17 24.92
CA PRO A 88 -3.84 -21.33 24.15
C PRO A 88 -2.95 -22.19 23.26
N PHE A 89 -3.06 -22.04 21.94
CA PHE A 89 -2.12 -22.62 21.01
C PHE A 89 -1.43 -21.51 20.22
N LEU A 90 -0.09 -21.56 20.17
CA LEU A 90 0.70 -20.63 19.38
C LEU A 90 0.65 -21.08 17.92
N ARG A 91 -0.16 -20.41 17.09
CA ARG A 91 -0.01 -20.55 15.64
C ARG A 91 1.13 -19.65 15.23
N THR A 92 2.26 -20.23 14.81
CA THR A 92 3.30 -19.48 14.13
C THR A 92 2.75 -19.01 12.79
N LEU A 93 2.24 -17.78 12.71
CA LEU A 93 1.92 -17.16 11.43
C LEU A 93 3.23 -16.98 10.66
N ARG A 94 3.44 -17.79 9.62
CA ARG A 94 4.59 -17.69 8.71
C ARG A 94 4.39 -16.56 7.69
N GLU A 95 3.91 -15.40 8.11
CA GLU A 95 3.73 -14.25 7.22
C GLU A 95 4.88 -13.24 7.43
N GLN A 96 5.70 -13.04 6.40
CA GLN A 96 6.83 -12.11 6.41
C GLN A 96 6.45 -10.81 5.74
N SER A 97 7.05 -9.71 6.19
CA SER A 97 7.18 -8.51 5.37
C SER A 97 7.86 -8.86 4.04
N ALA A 98 7.38 -8.27 2.95
CA ALA A 98 8.08 -8.34 1.66
C ALA A 98 9.37 -7.49 1.65
N GLN A 99 9.62 -6.71 2.70
CA GLN A 99 10.86 -5.97 2.96
C GLN A 99 11.42 -6.27 4.36
N PRO A 100 12.02 -7.45 4.59
CA PRO A 100 12.51 -7.84 5.91
C PRO A 100 13.59 -6.90 6.47
N ALA A 101 14.32 -6.19 5.59
CA ALA A 101 15.33 -5.20 5.97
C ALA A 101 14.72 -3.93 6.62
N ALA A 102 13.54 -3.50 6.17
CA ALA A 102 12.86 -2.32 6.71
C ALA A 102 12.05 -2.63 7.98
N THR A 103 11.75 -3.91 8.23
CA THR A 103 10.92 -4.36 9.35
C THR A 103 11.35 -3.82 10.73
N PRO A 104 12.63 -3.80 11.12
CA PRO A 104 13.05 -3.27 12.42
C PRO A 104 12.69 -1.79 12.58
N THR A 105 13.00 -0.97 11.59
CA THR A 105 12.70 0.47 11.61
C THR A 105 11.19 0.73 11.65
N LEU A 106 10.43 0.02 10.80
CA LEU A 106 8.98 0.11 10.82
C LEU A 106 8.44 -0.28 12.20
N ARG A 107 8.90 -1.39 12.78
CA ARG A 107 8.49 -1.79 14.13
C ARG A 107 8.73 -0.70 15.15
N THR A 108 9.93 -0.12 15.19
CA THR A 108 10.26 0.95 16.13
C THR A 108 9.30 2.14 15.99
N GLN A 109 9.07 2.62 14.78
CA GLN A 109 8.14 3.74 14.53
C GLN A 109 6.71 3.44 15.01
N HIS A 110 6.22 2.22 14.75
CA HIS A 110 4.88 1.82 15.19
C HIS A 110 4.79 1.62 16.71
N GLU A 111 5.86 1.13 17.34
CA GLU A 111 5.92 1.02 18.80
C GLU A 111 6.00 2.39 19.48
N GLU A 112 6.75 3.34 18.91
CA GLU A 112 6.78 4.74 19.36
C GLU A 112 5.38 5.35 19.31
N TRP A 113 4.72 5.29 18.16
CA TRP A 113 3.33 5.72 18.01
C TRP A 113 2.41 5.04 19.04
N ALA A 114 2.51 3.73 19.22
CA ALA A 114 1.67 3.00 20.17
C ALA A 114 1.88 3.44 21.64
N ARG A 115 3.10 3.84 22.01
CA ARG A 115 3.42 4.36 23.35
C ARG A 115 2.88 5.78 23.55
N GLU A 116 2.94 6.60 22.51
CA GLU A 116 2.43 7.99 22.53
C GLU A 116 0.90 8.05 22.46
N HIS A 117 0.27 7.01 21.93
CA HIS A 117 -1.19 6.92 21.76
C HIS A 117 -1.81 5.71 22.49
N PRO A 118 -1.67 5.58 23.82
CA PRO A 118 -2.06 4.36 24.55
C PRO A 118 -3.57 4.07 24.52
N GLY A 119 -4.40 5.09 24.27
CA GLY A 119 -5.85 4.94 24.12
C GLY A 119 -6.29 4.34 22.78
N TYR A 120 -5.39 4.22 21.81
CA TYR A 120 -5.69 3.78 20.45
C TYR A 120 -5.09 2.41 20.12
N ARG A 121 -5.72 1.78 19.13
CA ARG A 121 -5.28 0.55 18.50
C ARG A 121 -5.60 0.59 17.01
N ILE A 122 -4.61 0.33 16.17
CA ILE A 122 -4.78 0.16 14.72
C ILE A 122 -4.82 -1.33 14.41
N ASP A 123 -5.94 -1.79 13.86
CA ASP A 123 -6.12 -3.14 13.32
C ASP A 123 -5.73 -3.13 11.83
N ILE A 124 -4.65 -3.84 11.50
CA ILE A 124 -4.07 -3.86 10.15
C ILE A 124 -4.69 -5.00 9.34
N SER A 125 -5.16 -4.69 8.15
CA SER A 125 -5.59 -5.66 7.13
C SER A 125 -4.71 -5.58 5.90
N TYR A 126 -4.59 -6.71 5.19
CA TYR A 126 -3.80 -6.85 3.97
C TYR A 126 -4.69 -7.31 2.81
N PRO A 127 -5.49 -6.40 2.20
CA PRO A 127 -6.36 -6.77 1.09
C PRO A 127 -5.56 -7.28 -0.11
N GLU A 128 -6.14 -8.23 -0.84
CA GLU A 128 -5.62 -8.62 -2.14
C GLU A 128 -5.76 -7.47 -3.14
N SER A 129 -4.73 -7.31 -3.97
CA SER A 129 -4.59 -6.12 -4.82
C SER A 129 -5.73 -5.93 -5.84
N ALA A 130 -6.37 -7.01 -6.29
CA ALA A 130 -7.37 -6.98 -7.36
C ALA A 130 -8.61 -6.14 -7.00
N ASP A 131 -9.07 -6.22 -5.74
CA ASP A 131 -10.29 -5.55 -5.29
C ASP A 131 -10.01 -4.33 -4.39
N TRP A 132 -8.75 -4.10 -4.03
CA TRP A 132 -8.39 -3.07 -3.04
C TRP A 132 -8.93 -1.69 -3.43
N LYS A 133 -8.58 -1.20 -4.63
CA LYS A 133 -9.02 0.13 -5.09
C LYS A 133 -10.54 0.28 -5.07
N ALA A 134 -11.27 -0.69 -5.62
CA ALA A 134 -12.73 -0.67 -5.67
C ALA A 134 -13.36 -0.68 -4.25
N ARG A 135 -12.73 -1.37 -3.31
CA ARG A 135 -13.17 -1.40 -1.91
C ARG A 135 -12.90 -0.08 -1.18
N LEU A 136 -11.83 0.64 -1.51
CA LEU A 136 -11.61 1.98 -0.95
C LEU A 136 -12.74 2.95 -1.32
N SER A 137 -13.28 2.85 -2.54
CA SER A 137 -14.40 3.71 -2.96
C SER A 137 -15.74 3.36 -2.31
N THR A 138 -15.90 2.16 -1.75
CA THR A 138 -17.21 1.66 -1.27
C THR A 138 -17.27 1.42 0.23
N GLN A 139 -16.17 0.96 0.83
CA GLN A 139 -16.05 0.63 2.26
C GLN A 139 -14.64 0.99 2.74
N PRO A 140 -14.26 2.28 2.73
CA PRO A 140 -12.91 2.70 3.13
C PRO A 140 -12.64 2.39 4.61
N PRO A 141 -11.40 1.97 4.95
CA PRO A 141 -10.92 1.96 6.34
C PRO A 141 -10.64 3.38 6.83
N ASP A 142 -10.30 3.52 8.11
CA ASP A 142 -9.86 4.81 8.69
C ASP A 142 -8.55 5.31 8.05
N GLY A 143 -7.73 4.42 7.50
CA GLY A 143 -6.61 4.79 6.66
C GLY A 143 -6.12 3.67 5.75
N SER A 144 -5.49 4.02 4.64
CA SER A 144 -4.91 3.03 3.74
C SER A 144 -3.64 3.52 3.06
N THR A 145 -2.69 2.63 2.79
CA THR A 145 -1.71 2.90 1.74
C THR A 145 -2.41 2.87 0.38
N ILE A 146 -2.29 3.94 -0.39
CA ILE A 146 -2.85 4.03 -1.74
C ILE A 146 -1.72 4.11 -2.77
N ASN A 147 -1.92 3.47 -3.91
CA ASN A 147 -0.99 3.64 -5.02
C ASN A 147 -1.20 5.03 -5.65
N ASN A 148 -0.12 5.69 -6.07
CA ASN A 148 -0.20 7.07 -6.58
C ASN A 148 -1.20 7.27 -7.74
N PRO A 149 -1.39 6.32 -8.70
CA PRO A 149 -2.34 6.52 -9.78
C PRO A 149 -3.79 6.48 -9.30
N TRP A 150 -4.06 6.01 -8.08
CA TRP A 150 -5.42 5.90 -7.54
C TRP A 150 -5.89 7.18 -6.87
N ILE A 151 -5.00 8.13 -6.57
CA ILE A 151 -5.35 9.36 -5.83
C ILE A 151 -6.44 10.14 -6.59
N THR A 152 -6.25 10.37 -7.89
CA THR A 152 -7.23 11.05 -8.75
C THR A 152 -8.57 10.33 -8.85
N ASP A 153 -8.58 9.00 -8.70
CA ASP A 153 -9.82 8.23 -8.81
C ASP A 153 -10.55 8.08 -7.46
N LEU A 154 -9.95 8.57 -6.37
CA LEU A 154 -10.43 8.42 -4.99
C LEU A 154 -10.58 9.76 -4.27
N ASP A 155 -10.43 10.89 -4.98
CA ASP A 155 -10.44 12.24 -4.42
C ASP A 155 -11.65 12.50 -3.51
N ASP A 156 -12.85 12.12 -3.94
CA ASP A 156 -14.10 12.23 -3.18
C ASP A 156 -14.13 11.40 -1.89
N GLN A 157 -13.25 10.42 -1.73
CA GLN A 157 -13.14 9.55 -0.54
C GLN A 157 -11.95 9.92 0.36
N LEU A 158 -11.08 10.83 -0.06
CA LEU A 158 -9.87 11.19 0.69
C LEU A 158 -10.12 12.44 1.53
N GLN A 159 -9.72 12.35 2.80
CA GLN A 159 -9.70 13.52 3.68
C GLN A 159 -8.49 14.41 3.32
N PRO A 160 -8.69 15.72 3.09
CA PRO A 160 -7.58 16.66 2.97
C PRO A 160 -6.69 16.63 4.21
N LEU A 161 -5.37 16.61 3.98
CA LEU A 161 -4.36 16.43 5.02
C LEU A 161 -3.60 17.72 5.36
N ASP A 162 -4.02 18.86 4.81
CA ASP A 162 -3.33 20.14 4.92
C ASP A 162 -3.16 20.60 6.39
N GLU A 163 -4.10 20.24 7.27
CA GLU A 163 -4.02 20.53 8.70
C GLU A 163 -3.12 19.56 9.49
N TYR A 164 -2.78 18.40 8.91
CA TYR A 164 -2.04 17.33 9.58
C TYR A 164 -0.61 17.16 9.06
N VAL A 165 -0.32 17.63 7.85
CA VAL A 165 0.98 17.52 7.21
C VAL A 165 1.60 18.90 7.08
N SER A 166 2.71 19.11 7.79
CA SER A 166 3.57 20.28 7.62
C SER A 166 4.74 19.95 6.69
N GLY A 167 5.38 20.98 6.13
CA GLY A 167 6.58 20.79 5.29
C GLY A 167 6.28 20.20 3.91
N VAL A 168 5.11 20.46 3.33
CA VAL A 168 4.75 19.96 1.99
C VAL A 168 5.78 20.36 0.92
N ASP A 169 6.41 21.53 1.10
CA ASP A 169 7.46 22.04 0.22
C ASP A 169 8.78 21.24 0.29
N ASP A 170 8.98 20.42 1.31
CA ASP A 170 10.16 19.56 1.47
C ASP A 170 10.06 18.29 0.61
N PHE A 171 8.86 17.94 0.11
CA PHE A 171 8.70 16.82 -0.80
C PHE A 171 9.29 17.10 -2.19
N PHE A 172 9.67 16.04 -2.90
CA PHE A 172 10.03 16.16 -4.31
C PHE A 172 8.87 16.76 -5.14
N PRO A 173 9.14 17.55 -6.19
CA PRO A 173 8.09 18.16 -7.01
C PRO A 173 7.04 17.16 -7.52
N PHE A 174 7.47 15.99 -8.00
CA PHE A 174 6.56 14.96 -8.52
C PHE A 174 5.61 14.40 -7.45
N VAL A 175 6.00 14.45 -6.17
CA VAL A 175 5.12 14.02 -5.06
C VAL A 175 3.98 15.02 -4.93
N ARG A 176 4.30 16.31 -4.85
CA ARG A 176 3.29 17.38 -4.76
C ARG A 176 2.34 17.35 -5.95
N GLU A 177 2.88 17.20 -7.17
CA GLU A 177 2.08 17.06 -8.40
C GLU A 177 1.10 15.88 -8.37
N ARG A 178 1.37 14.85 -7.57
CA ARG A 178 0.53 13.65 -7.46
C ARG A 178 -0.41 13.66 -6.27
N THR A 179 -0.02 14.29 -5.17
CA THR A 179 -0.78 14.28 -3.92
C THR A 179 -1.63 15.51 -3.69
N VAL A 180 -1.36 16.61 -4.40
CA VAL A 180 -2.12 17.85 -4.29
C VAL A 180 -3.10 17.97 -5.45
N GLN A 181 -4.38 18.11 -5.15
CA GLN A 181 -5.46 18.34 -6.13
C GLN A 181 -6.34 19.48 -5.64
N ASP A 182 -6.69 20.41 -6.53
CA ASP A 182 -7.45 21.62 -6.21
C ASP A 182 -6.92 22.40 -4.98
N GLY A 183 -5.60 22.39 -4.82
CA GLY A 183 -4.90 23.09 -3.73
C GLY A 183 -4.88 22.35 -2.39
N SER A 184 -5.44 21.14 -2.31
CA SER A 184 -5.48 20.33 -1.08
C SER A 184 -4.62 19.09 -1.19
N MET A 185 -3.85 18.77 -0.14
CA MET A 185 -3.05 17.56 -0.08
C MET A 185 -3.91 16.35 0.31
N LEU A 186 -4.20 15.47 -0.64
CA LEU A 186 -5.09 14.31 -0.44
C LEU A 186 -4.37 13.05 0.07
N ALA A 187 -3.05 13.02 0.06
CA ALA A 187 -2.28 11.86 0.50
C ALA A 187 -0.88 12.23 1.03
N ALA A 188 -0.49 11.66 2.16
CA ALA A 188 0.88 11.74 2.67
C ALA A 188 1.79 10.74 1.98
N TRP A 189 2.90 11.22 1.41
CA TRP A 189 3.82 10.36 0.66
C TRP A 189 4.70 9.54 1.59
N LYS A 190 4.58 8.22 1.51
CA LYS A 190 5.27 7.28 2.41
C LYS A 190 6.54 6.67 1.81
N TYR A 191 6.48 6.29 0.54
CA TYR A 191 7.56 5.55 -0.12
C TYR A 191 7.59 5.87 -1.60
N THR A 192 8.77 5.90 -2.20
CA THR A 192 8.96 6.06 -3.64
C THR A 192 9.95 5.01 -4.15
N ASP A 193 9.82 4.65 -5.42
CA ASP A 193 10.80 3.86 -6.14
C ASP A 193 10.99 4.40 -7.56
N CYS A 194 12.09 4.02 -8.16
CA CYS A 194 12.35 4.20 -9.57
C CYS A 194 12.88 2.90 -10.15
N ARG A 195 12.74 2.74 -11.48
CA ARG A 195 13.31 1.59 -12.18
C ARG A 195 14.78 1.86 -12.45
N CYS A 196 15.63 0.99 -11.94
CA CYS A 196 17.07 1.04 -12.14
C CYS A 196 17.55 -0.21 -12.88
N LEU A 197 18.68 -0.06 -13.58
CA LEU A 197 19.46 -1.21 -14.03
C LEU A 197 20.22 -1.78 -12.83
N TYR A 198 19.88 -3.01 -12.45
CA TYR A 198 20.67 -3.79 -11.51
C TYR A 198 21.66 -4.65 -12.28
N TYR A 199 22.90 -4.71 -11.81
CA TYR A 199 23.96 -5.46 -12.47
C TYR A 199 24.87 -6.16 -11.45
N ARG A 200 25.54 -7.22 -11.89
CA ARG A 200 26.57 -7.92 -11.13
C ARG A 200 27.91 -7.21 -11.32
N GLN A 201 28.42 -6.59 -10.26
CA GLN A 201 29.64 -5.78 -10.33
C GLN A 201 30.83 -6.58 -10.90
N ASP A 202 30.99 -7.84 -10.47
CA ASP A 202 32.05 -8.72 -10.96
C ASP A 202 31.98 -9.01 -12.47
N LEU A 203 30.77 -9.05 -13.04
CA LEU A 203 30.59 -9.21 -14.49
C LEU A 203 30.88 -7.89 -15.22
N ILE A 204 30.50 -6.75 -14.66
CA ILE A 204 30.82 -5.44 -15.24
C ILE A 204 32.33 -5.17 -15.18
N ASP A 205 33.01 -5.57 -14.12
CA ASP A 205 34.47 -5.49 -14.01
C ASP A 205 35.17 -6.36 -15.07
N SER A 206 34.59 -7.52 -15.40
CA SER A 206 35.18 -8.50 -16.32
C SER A 206 34.87 -8.21 -17.80
N TYR A 207 33.67 -7.69 -18.09
CA TYR A 207 33.12 -7.59 -19.45
C TYR A 207 32.80 -6.16 -19.89
N ALA A 208 33.01 -5.16 -19.02
CA ALA A 208 32.77 -3.75 -19.32
C ALA A 208 33.78 -2.81 -18.62
N ASP A 209 34.96 -3.32 -18.27
CA ASP A 209 36.06 -2.56 -17.63
C ASP A 209 35.63 -1.81 -16.34
N GLY A 210 34.61 -2.30 -15.64
CA GLY A 210 34.06 -1.68 -14.42
C GLY A 210 33.06 -0.55 -14.68
N ASP A 211 32.81 -0.19 -15.94
CA ASP A 211 31.85 0.84 -16.33
C ASP A 211 30.51 0.21 -16.77
N PRO A 212 29.41 0.39 -16.00
CA PRO A 212 28.12 -0.16 -16.38
C PRO A 212 27.60 0.51 -17.67
N PRO A 213 26.83 -0.22 -18.50
CA PRO A 213 26.39 0.26 -19.81
C PRO A 213 25.53 1.52 -19.67
N ARG A 214 25.89 2.55 -20.44
CA ARG A 214 25.23 3.86 -20.49
C ARG A 214 24.33 4.02 -21.71
N THR A 215 24.48 3.14 -22.69
CA THR A 215 23.65 3.12 -23.90
C THR A 215 22.98 1.76 -24.12
N TRP A 216 21.91 1.76 -24.92
CA TRP A 216 21.21 0.53 -25.31
C TRP A 216 22.09 -0.41 -26.16
N ASP A 217 23.06 0.14 -26.87
CA ASP A 217 24.03 -0.64 -27.67
C ASP A 217 25.05 -1.32 -26.76
N GLU A 218 25.60 -0.58 -25.78
CA GLU A 218 26.48 -1.13 -24.75
C GLU A 218 25.78 -2.23 -23.94
N LEU A 219 24.53 -2.00 -23.52
CA LEU A 219 23.76 -2.98 -22.76
C LEU A 219 23.58 -4.29 -23.54
N ALA A 220 23.27 -4.21 -24.84
CA ALA A 220 23.13 -5.39 -25.69
C ALA A 220 24.49 -6.09 -25.93
N ALA A 221 25.57 -5.33 -26.10
CA ALA A 221 26.91 -5.89 -26.30
C ALA A 221 27.44 -6.62 -25.06
N VAL A 222 27.39 -5.95 -23.90
CA VAL A 222 27.82 -6.52 -22.61
C VAL A 222 26.93 -7.69 -22.21
N GLY A 223 25.61 -7.57 -22.40
CA GLY A 223 24.67 -8.65 -22.12
C GLY A 223 24.94 -9.91 -22.96
N ARG A 224 25.21 -9.74 -24.26
CA ARG A 224 25.61 -10.86 -25.12
C ARG A 224 26.92 -11.49 -24.67
N GLU A 225 27.93 -10.69 -24.35
CA GLU A 225 29.24 -11.21 -23.92
C GLU A 225 29.13 -12.03 -22.63
N ILE A 226 28.38 -11.52 -21.66
CA ILE A 226 28.05 -12.27 -20.44
C ILE A 226 27.35 -13.59 -20.79
N ALA A 227 26.36 -13.55 -21.69
CA ALA A 227 25.63 -14.76 -22.07
C ALA A 227 26.52 -15.82 -22.71
N ASP A 228 27.37 -15.41 -23.64
CA ASP A 228 28.28 -16.31 -24.36
C ASP A 228 29.36 -16.91 -23.45
N LYS A 229 29.85 -16.16 -22.45
CA LYS A 229 31.00 -16.55 -21.62
C LYS A 229 30.62 -17.25 -20.32
N GLU A 230 29.51 -16.82 -19.71
CA GLU A 230 29.05 -17.33 -18.41
C GLU A 230 27.93 -18.36 -18.54
N GLY A 231 27.26 -18.44 -19.71
CA GLY A 231 26.14 -19.35 -19.93
C GLY A 231 24.88 -18.98 -19.10
N ILE A 232 24.70 -17.70 -18.81
CA ILE A 232 23.54 -17.13 -18.11
C ILE A 232 22.91 -16.02 -18.95
N ASP A 233 21.65 -15.65 -18.71
CA ASP A 233 21.05 -14.51 -19.42
C ASP A 233 21.73 -13.19 -19.02
N GLY A 234 22.23 -12.44 -20.00
CA GLY A 234 22.96 -11.18 -19.76
C GLY A 234 22.07 -10.01 -19.33
N PHE A 235 20.82 -9.99 -19.79
CA PHE A 235 19.82 -8.99 -19.41
C PHE A 235 18.44 -9.63 -19.30
N GLN A 236 17.76 -9.36 -18.18
CA GLN A 236 16.38 -9.78 -17.96
C GLN A 236 15.53 -8.61 -17.48
N PHE A 237 14.28 -8.59 -17.91
CA PHE A 237 13.26 -7.69 -17.40
C PHE A 237 11.90 -8.40 -17.37
N ARG A 238 11.00 -7.97 -16.50
CA ARG A 238 9.60 -8.45 -16.52
C ARG A 238 8.89 -7.78 -17.71
N PRO A 239 8.25 -8.50 -18.64
CA PRO A 239 7.48 -7.87 -19.72
C PRO A 239 6.13 -7.38 -19.18
N ALA A 240 6.08 -6.13 -18.73
CA ALA A 240 4.86 -5.47 -18.29
C ALA A 240 4.92 -3.99 -18.67
N THR A 241 3.76 -3.34 -18.82
CA THR A 241 3.72 -1.91 -19.21
C THR A 241 4.60 -1.03 -18.33
N SER A 242 4.60 -1.26 -17.00
CA SER A 242 5.36 -0.46 -16.03
C SER A 242 6.87 -0.66 -16.08
N THR A 243 7.34 -1.77 -16.65
CA THR A 243 8.78 -2.07 -16.82
C THR A 243 9.25 -1.84 -18.25
N THR A 244 8.34 -1.80 -19.23
CA THR A 244 8.67 -1.53 -20.63
C THR A 244 8.61 -0.04 -20.97
N ILE A 245 7.72 0.73 -20.34
CA ILE A 245 7.59 2.17 -20.63
C ILE A 245 8.86 3.01 -20.41
N PRO A 246 9.77 2.70 -19.47
CA PRO A 246 11.01 3.46 -19.33
C PRO A 246 11.93 3.34 -20.56
N PHE A 247 11.90 2.21 -21.29
CA PHE A 247 12.63 2.10 -22.56
C PHE A 247 12.11 3.09 -23.59
N PHE A 248 10.78 3.26 -23.67
CA PHE A 248 10.15 4.22 -24.56
C PHE A 248 10.53 5.66 -24.22
N TRP A 249 10.51 6.03 -22.94
CA TRP A 249 10.98 7.35 -22.49
C TRP A 249 12.47 7.55 -22.75
N GLY A 250 13.31 6.53 -22.51
CA GLY A 250 14.74 6.55 -22.81
C GLY A 250 15.08 6.61 -24.30
N GLN A 251 14.10 6.33 -25.17
CA GLN A 251 14.18 6.53 -26.63
C GLN A 251 13.64 7.91 -27.06
N GLY A 252 13.33 8.81 -26.12
CA GLY A 252 12.78 10.14 -26.34
C GLY A 252 11.27 10.19 -26.53
N GLY A 253 10.58 9.09 -26.26
CA GLY A 253 9.13 9.02 -26.40
C GLY A 253 8.36 9.76 -25.30
N GLN A 254 7.17 10.25 -25.63
CA GLN A 254 6.22 10.86 -24.71
C GLN A 254 4.83 10.25 -24.91
N LEU A 255 4.11 10.02 -23.82
CA LEU A 255 2.71 9.59 -23.88
C LEU A 255 1.75 10.77 -23.97
N ILE A 256 2.04 11.79 -23.16
CA ILE A 256 1.26 13.01 -22.98
C ILE A 256 2.24 14.18 -23.07
N ASP A 257 1.86 15.25 -23.77
CA ASP A 257 2.70 16.46 -23.83
C ASP A 257 2.39 17.45 -22.68
N ALA A 258 3.10 18.58 -22.67
CA ALA A 258 2.96 19.58 -21.60
C ALA A 258 1.55 20.22 -21.51
N THR A 259 0.70 20.04 -22.52
CA THR A 259 -0.69 20.53 -22.55
C THR A 259 -1.70 19.52 -22.02
N GLY A 260 -1.27 18.27 -21.77
CA GLY A 260 -2.15 17.18 -21.38
C GLY A 260 -2.74 16.38 -22.55
N GLU A 261 -2.36 16.68 -23.80
CA GLU A 261 -2.81 15.92 -24.96
C GLU A 261 -2.12 14.57 -25.07
N VAL A 262 -2.85 13.54 -25.51
CA VAL A 262 -2.27 12.23 -25.84
C VAL A 262 -1.48 12.32 -27.13
N VAL A 263 -0.17 12.09 -27.07
CA VAL A 263 0.76 12.30 -28.19
C VAL A 263 1.41 11.03 -28.72
N LEU A 264 1.07 9.86 -28.17
CA LEU A 264 1.68 8.57 -28.52
C LEU A 264 1.67 8.28 -30.04
N SER A 265 0.62 8.71 -30.75
CA SER A 265 0.45 8.44 -32.19
C SER A 265 1.25 9.39 -33.11
N ARG A 266 1.80 10.49 -32.58
CA ARG A 266 2.58 11.48 -33.33
C ARG A 266 3.85 10.82 -33.94
N PRO A 267 4.36 11.31 -35.08
CA PRO A 267 5.45 10.66 -35.81
C PRO A 267 6.69 10.36 -34.95
N ASP A 268 7.15 11.31 -34.14
CA ASP A 268 8.35 11.14 -33.32
C ASP A 268 8.17 10.06 -32.23
N ASN A 269 6.98 10.02 -31.62
CA ASN A 269 6.62 9.00 -30.62
C ASN A 269 6.45 7.62 -31.26
N ARG A 270 5.91 7.54 -32.47
CA ARG A 270 5.88 6.29 -33.23
C ARG A 270 7.29 5.78 -33.50
N GLN A 271 8.22 6.65 -33.87
CA GLN A 271 9.62 6.26 -34.07
C GLN A 271 10.28 5.82 -32.76
N ALA A 272 10.03 6.50 -31.63
CA ALA A 272 10.55 6.08 -30.32
C ALA A 272 10.02 4.69 -29.92
N MET A 273 8.74 4.41 -30.19
CA MET A 273 8.15 3.09 -29.98
C MET A 273 8.79 2.04 -30.89
N GLN A 274 9.01 2.34 -32.17
CA GLN A 274 9.73 1.45 -33.08
C GLN A 274 11.14 1.14 -32.59
N ARG A 275 11.92 2.17 -32.18
CA ARG A 275 13.25 1.98 -31.60
C ARG A 275 13.21 1.09 -30.35
N THR A 276 12.21 1.29 -29.49
CA THR A 276 12.01 0.47 -28.29
C THR A 276 11.76 -1.00 -28.65
N LEU A 277 10.81 -1.27 -29.54
CA LEU A 277 10.50 -2.63 -29.97
C LEU A 277 11.66 -3.30 -30.71
N SER A 278 12.37 -2.54 -31.54
CA SER A 278 13.59 -3.00 -32.20
C SER A 278 14.70 -3.32 -31.21
N PHE A 279 14.88 -2.52 -30.16
CA PHE A 279 15.84 -2.80 -29.09
C PHE A 279 15.49 -4.10 -28.34
N LEU A 280 14.23 -4.27 -27.92
CA LEU A 280 13.78 -5.49 -27.25
C LEU A 280 13.97 -6.73 -28.12
N ARG A 281 13.63 -6.63 -29.42
CA ARG A 281 13.86 -7.69 -30.39
C ARG A 281 15.35 -8.01 -30.54
N ARG A 282 16.19 -6.97 -30.61
CA ARG A 282 17.65 -7.13 -30.73
C ARG A 282 18.24 -7.86 -29.52
N LEU A 283 17.78 -7.59 -28.31
CA LEU A 283 18.26 -8.31 -27.12
C LEU A 283 18.06 -9.83 -27.24
N ILE A 284 16.92 -10.25 -27.80
CA ILE A 284 16.62 -11.67 -28.05
C ILE A 284 17.48 -12.20 -29.20
N GLU A 285 17.49 -11.51 -30.35
CA GLU A 285 18.23 -11.95 -31.55
C GLU A 285 19.74 -12.04 -31.34
N THR A 286 20.29 -11.25 -30.41
CA THR A 286 21.71 -11.26 -30.05
C THR A 286 22.04 -12.23 -28.92
N GLY A 287 21.04 -12.89 -28.31
CA GLY A 287 21.24 -13.79 -27.16
C GLY A 287 21.51 -13.09 -25.83
N ALA A 288 21.38 -11.75 -25.77
CA ALA A 288 21.55 -11.00 -24.53
C ALA A 288 20.38 -11.22 -23.55
N SER A 289 19.18 -11.51 -24.06
CA SER A 289 17.98 -11.84 -23.28
C SER A 289 17.33 -13.13 -23.79
N PRO A 290 16.64 -13.88 -22.92
CA PRO A 290 15.89 -15.06 -23.32
C PRO A 290 14.65 -14.71 -24.16
N GLU A 291 14.11 -15.70 -24.87
CA GLU A 291 12.86 -15.61 -25.65
C GLU A 291 11.61 -15.37 -24.79
#